data_AF-A0A7V3NCR5-F1
#
_entry.id   AF-A0A7V3NCR5-F1
#
_cell.length_a   1.000
_cell.length_b   1.000
_cell.length_c   1.000
_cell.angle_alpha   90.00
_cell.angle_beta   90.00
_cell.angle_gamma   90.00
#
_symmetry.space_group_name_H-M   'P 1'
#
loop_
_entity.id
_entity.type
_entity.pdbx_description
1 polymer ?
#
loop_
_entity_poly.entity_id
_entity_poly.type
_entity_poly.pdbx_seq_one_letter_code
_entity_poly.pdbx_strand_id
1 'polypeptide(L)'
;MNYAVFLGMVGLGLAALLPSRAEAGRWCSGCAGLLVAAELGDTPPPLPPPPPPPVAKQKPLAEADESASPSPQSKRTVSPQASGVAAEAQAKESEAAEKLSSKPLAAEKPAANEPAQSPGSVPVPPPPPPPPAVSKSGVKAAAAPGKAGPAPSPPAPPKPAGPPSGRLAARPNQCLDCHGNPDVWEGERLRLHVTEKDALGDVHWQKGLRCVDCHGGNPETDKVNEAHAEEDGFRRLRADADFTKPPDPLRVVELCGGCHADIDRMRPFNPRARVDQLREYWTSGHGRRLKEAKDPEVATCVSCHGKAHGTAADRGPHGVRAVADLDSPVYPKNVAKTCATCHADQKRMAGREYHGRPIGHEQYAQWSQSVHAEALLQKGDLSAPTCNDCHGNHGALPPDVDSVANACGVCHSKVASLFSATRMKHAFEKAALPGCATCHGAHEIHHPTVEMLGMEQEAVCVRCHAEGKYGATVAGAKAARKFREDLDALRVEIQSAEATIETAERLGMAIPGPASDPRTDVRLHLRKASDALTAARVEIHSFASEPLENILALGRQIAAEAQQSAETAIRQYHARRMWLAGSLVPIVLVIGVLLVYIRTLPVPPPASEATPPDPPA
;
A
#
# COMPACT_ATOMS: atom_id res chain seq x y z
N MET A 1 -54.77 22.39 -58.93
CA MET A 1 -55.34 23.42 -58.04
C MET A 1 -54.69 23.23 -56.67
N ASN A 2 -53.59 23.93 -56.39
CA ASN A 2 -53.53 25.31 -55.87
C ASN A 2 -54.42 25.50 -54.64
N TYR A 3 -53.82 25.74 -53.47
CA TYR A 3 -53.57 27.06 -52.83
C TYR A 3 -53.11 26.74 -51.37
N ALA A 4 -51.88 26.96 -50.91
CA ALA A 4 -51.08 28.18 -50.74
C ALA A 4 -51.22 28.85 -49.34
N VAL A 5 -50.06 29.36 -48.87
CA VAL A 5 -49.87 30.52 -47.95
C VAL A 5 -49.98 30.19 -46.44
N PHE A 6 -48.96 30.30 -45.58
CA PHE A 6 -47.83 31.24 -45.39
C PHE A 6 -48.20 32.67 -44.96
N LEU A 7 -48.49 32.85 -43.67
CA LEU A 7 -48.44 34.11 -42.90
C LEU A 7 -48.37 33.67 -41.42
N GLY A 8 -47.55 34.17 -40.49
CA GLY A 8 -46.59 35.26 -40.43
C GLY A 8 -46.08 35.39 -38.97
N MET A 9 -45.23 36.39 -38.73
CA MET A 9 -44.80 36.94 -37.41
C MET A 9 -43.75 36.10 -36.65
N VAL A 10 -42.49 36.51 -36.49
CA VAL A 10 -41.92 37.74 -35.87
C VAL A 10 -42.45 37.99 -34.45
N GLY A 11 -41.60 37.70 -33.46
CA GLY A 11 -41.32 38.65 -32.38
C GLY A 11 -41.89 38.38 -30.98
N LEU A 12 -40.95 38.11 -30.06
CA LEU A 12 -40.85 38.65 -28.69
C LEU A 12 -41.78 38.17 -27.56
N GLY A 13 -41.16 37.99 -26.39
CA GLY A 13 -41.81 38.03 -25.05
C GLY A 13 -41.69 36.72 -24.27
N LEU A 14 -40.54 36.39 -23.66
CA LEU A 14 -40.12 36.74 -22.30
C LEU A 14 -40.94 36.11 -21.15
N ALA A 15 -40.24 35.27 -20.36
CA ALA A 15 -40.38 34.98 -18.92
C ALA A 15 -41.67 34.32 -18.37
N ALA A 16 -41.51 33.15 -17.74
CA ALA A 16 -41.63 33.00 -16.27
C ALA A 16 -41.75 31.52 -15.81
N LEU A 17 -40.83 31.14 -14.93
CA LEU A 17 -41.04 30.40 -13.65
C LEU A 17 -41.55 28.94 -13.66
N LEU A 18 -40.62 28.04 -13.31
CA LEU A 18 -40.76 26.79 -12.53
C LEU A 18 -41.51 27.00 -11.18
N PRO A 19 -41.80 25.97 -10.35
CA PRO A 19 -41.96 24.50 -10.56
C PRO A 19 -43.21 23.92 -9.85
N SER A 20 -43.51 22.61 -10.02
CA SER A 20 -44.17 21.83 -8.95
C SER A 20 -43.68 20.39 -8.86
N ARG A 21 -43.41 20.01 -7.61
CA ARG A 21 -42.94 18.74 -7.05
C ARG A 21 -44.04 17.67 -7.01
N ALA A 22 -43.60 16.45 -6.66
CA ALA A 22 -44.35 15.29 -6.13
C ALA A 22 -45.05 14.43 -7.20
N GLU A 23 -45.07 13.09 -7.19
CA GLU A 23 -44.66 12.05 -6.23
C GLU A 23 -44.67 10.72 -7.04
N ALA A 24 -43.64 9.88 -6.92
CA ALA A 24 -43.67 8.59 -6.19
C ALA A 24 -44.62 7.49 -6.74
N GLY A 25 -44.03 6.35 -7.06
CA GLY A 25 -44.70 5.05 -7.28
C GLY A 25 -43.82 4.14 -8.14
N ARG A 26 -42.96 3.32 -7.51
CA ARG A 26 -43.11 1.85 -7.40
C ARG A 26 -43.25 1.16 -8.76
N TRP A 27 -42.42 0.14 -9.02
CA TRP A 27 -42.70 -1.18 -9.62
C TRP A 27 -41.41 -2.00 -9.41
N CYS A 28 -41.36 -2.86 -8.40
CA CYS A 28 -41.60 -4.31 -8.45
C CYS A 28 -40.67 -5.10 -9.37
N SER A 29 -39.85 -5.91 -8.69
CA SER A 29 -39.19 -7.15 -9.09
C SER A 29 -39.88 -7.96 -10.18
N GLY A 30 -39.05 -8.59 -11.01
CA GLY A 30 -39.30 -9.93 -11.51
C GLY A 30 -39.31 -10.05 -13.02
N CYS A 31 -38.13 -10.28 -13.62
CA CYS A 31 -38.01 -11.08 -14.83
C CYS A 31 -36.64 -11.79 -14.80
N ALA A 32 -36.69 -13.04 -14.36
CA ALA A 32 -35.65 -14.02 -14.60
C ALA A 32 -35.75 -14.55 -16.03
N GLY A 33 -34.60 -14.82 -16.63
CA GLY A 33 -34.43 -15.88 -17.62
C GLY A 33 -34.49 -15.45 -19.08
N LEU A 34 -33.33 -15.17 -19.67
CA LEU A 34 -32.98 -15.71 -20.99
C LEU A 34 -31.46 -15.92 -21.05
N LEU A 35 -31.08 -17.20 -21.10
CA LEU A 35 -29.71 -17.69 -21.24
C LEU A 35 -29.22 -17.48 -22.68
N VAL A 36 -28.08 -16.81 -22.84
CA VAL A 36 -27.22 -16.92 -24.03
C VAL A 36 -25.90 -17.49 -23.54
N ALA A 37 -25.57 -18.68 -24.00
CA ALA A 37 -24.28 -19.32 -23.81
C ALA A 37 -23.23 -18.61 -24.69
N ALA A 38 -22.15 -18.15 -24.08
CA ALA A 38 -20.94 -17.72 -24.78
C ALA A 38 -19.75 -18.50 -24.19
N GLU A 39 -19.04 -19.20 -25.07
CA GLU A 39 -17.85 -20.00 -24.80
C GLU A 39 -16.74 -19.16 -24.15
N LEU A 40 -16.21 -19.64 -23.04
CA LEU A 40 -14.98 -19.14 -22.42
C LEU A 40 -13.84 -20.09 -22.78
N GLY A 41 -12.87 -19.56 -23.52
CA GLY A 41 -11.60 -20.24 -23.81
C GLY A 41 -10.68 -20.23 -22.58
N ASP A 42 -10.00 -21.35 -22.38
CA ASP A 42 -8.99 -21.59 -21.35
C ASP A 42 -7.79 -20.65 -21.48
N THR A 43 -7.51 -19.86 -20.43
CA THR A 43 -6.20 -19.21 -20.23
C THR A 43 -5.33 -20.07 -19.30
N PRO A 44 -4.08 -20.42 -19.68
CA PRO A 44 -3.20 -21.20 -18.81
C PRO A 44 -2.69 -20.36 -17.62
N PRO A 45 -2.41 -21.00 -16.46
CA PRO A 45 -1.93 -20.30 -15.27
C PRO A 45 -0.48 -19.79 -15.44
N PRO A 46 -0.10 -18.72 -14.71
CA PRO A 46 1.23 -18.12 -14.80
C PRO A 46 2.32 -19.05 -14.24
N LEU A 47 3.49 -19.01 -14.87
CA LEU A 47 4.67 -19.80 -14.51
C LEU A 47 5.24 -19.40 -13.13
N PRO A 48 5.77 -20.37 -12.35
CA PRO A 48 6.40 -20.09 -11.07
C PRO A 48 7.76 -19.37 -11.23
N PRO A 49 8.19 -18.58 -10.22
CA PRO A 49 9.47 -17.88 -10.24
C PRO A 49 10.67 -18.84 -10.18
N PRO A 50 11.83 -18.46 -10.73
CA PRO A 50 13.03 -19.30 -10.72
C PRO A 50 13.61 -19.49 -9.30
N PRO A 51 14.26 -20.64 -9.03
CA PRO A 51 14.84 -20.93 -7.73
C PRO A 51 16.05 -20.03 -7.41
N PRO A 52 16.31 -19.73 -6.12
CA PRO A 52 17.47 -18.96 -5.70
C PRO A 52 18.79 -19.71 -5.96
N PRO A 53 19.91 -19.00 -6.17
CA PRO A 53 21.22 -19.61 -6.42
C PRO A 53 21.72 -20.41 -5.19
N PRO A 54 22.57 -21.43 -5.41
CA PRO A 54 23.04 -22.32 -4.34
C PRO A 54 23.92 -21.58 -3.33
N VAL A 55 23.58 -21.74 -2.05
CA VAL A 55 24.36 -21.24 -0.91
C VAL A 55 25.66 -22.03 -0.79
N ALA A 56 26.80 -21.33 -0.84
CA ALA A 56 28.11 -21.90 -0.60
C ALA A 56 28.23 -22.37 0.87
N LYS A 57 28.65 -23.62 1.06
CA LYS A 57 28.89 -24.25 2.36
C LYS A 57 29.98 -23.49 3.12
N GLN A 58 29.63 -22.88 4.25
CA GLN A 58 30.62 -22.40 5.23
C GLN A 58 30.99 -23.54 6.18
N LYS A 59 32.31 -23.66 6.43
CA LYS A 59 32.97 -24.66 7.28
C LYS A 59 32.88 -24.21 8.75
N PRO A 60 32.68 -25.10 9.73
CA PRO A 60 32.54 -24.72 11.12
C PRO A 60 33.90 -24.29 11.71
N LEU A 61 33.90 -23.18 12.45
CA LEU A 61 35.02 -22.75 13.29
C LEU A 61 34.79 -23.22 14.73
N ALA A 62 35.88 -23.69 15.31
CA ALA A 62 35.97 -24.45 16.54
C ALA A 62 35.74 -23.61 17.81
N GLU A 63 35.38 -24.35 18.86
CA GLU A 63 35.31 -23.95 20.26
C GLU A 63 36.62 -23.32 20.76
N ALA A 64 36.51 -22.29 21.59
CA ALA A 64 37.54 -21.90 22.54
C ALA A 64 36.85 -21.50 23.86
N ASP A 65 37.15 -22.33 24.86
CA ASP A 65 36.92 -22.17 26.28
C ASP A 65 37.86 -21.07 26.81
N GLU A 66 37.39 -20.13 27.63
CA GLU A 66 38.18 -19.59 28.74
C GLU A 66 37.35 -18.71 29.70
N SER A 67 37.80 -18.71 30.94
CA SER A 67 37.11 -18.36 32.17
C SER A 67 37.67 -17.08 32.81
N ALA A 68 36.91 -16.54 33.78
CA ALA A 68 37.30 -15.63 34.87
C ALA A 68 37.44 -14.11 34.63
N SER A 69 36.47 -13.36 35.23
CA SER A 69 36.47 -12.10 36.04
C SER A 69 37.76 -11.26 36.24
N PRO A 70 37.71 -9.97 36.69
CA PRO A 70 36.62 -9.27 37.42
C PRO A 70 36.30 -7.80 37.05
N SER A 71 35.20 -7.30 37.64
CA SER A 71 34.72 -5.91 37.66
C SER A 71 35.69 -4.89 38.30
N PRO A 72 35.40 -3.58 38.11
CA PRO A 72 35.51 -2.64 39.23
C PRO A 72 34.20 -1.92 39.53
N GLN A 73 33.94 -1.82 40.84
CA GLN A 73 32.92 -0.98 41.46
C GLN A 73 33.27 0.51 41.31
N SER A 74 32.26 1.35 41.14
CA SER A 74 32.33 2.76 41.56
C SER A 74 30.96 3.22 42.04
N LYS A 75 30.90 3.43 43.35
CA LYS A 75 29.80 3.99 44.14
C LYS A 75 29.48 5.42 43.68
N ARG A 76 28.20 5.78 43.60
CA ARG A 76 27.71 7.04 44.20
C ARG A 76 26.22 6.96 44.53
N THR A 77 26.02 7.19 45.82
CA THR A 77 24.83 7.41 46.65
C THR A 77 23.63 8.13 46.01
N VAL A 78 22.45 7.61 46.36
CA VAL A 78 21.11 8.23 46.30
C VAL A 78 20.83 8.95 47.62
N SER A 79 20.17 10.13 47.60
CA SER A 79 18.98 10.49 48.43
C SER A 79 18.65 12.02 48.43
N PRO A 80 17.43 12.46 48.85
CA PRO A 80 16.50 13.20 47.96
C PRO A 80 15.89 14.49 48.56
N GLN A 81 14.85 15.02 47.89
CA GLN A 81 13.86 16.06 48.31
C GLN A 81 14.32 17.53 48.16
N ALA A 82 13.51 18.53 47.78
CA ALA A 82 12.06 18.68 47.66
C ALA A 82 11.66 19.81 46.65
N SER A 83 10.44 19.71 46.13
CA SER A 83 9.39 20.73 45.92
C SER A 83 9.71 22.20 45.53
N GLY A 84 9.08 22.65 44.43
CA GLY A 84 8.23 23.86 44.46
C GLY A 84 8.46 25.03 43.48
N VAL A 85 7.48 25.24 42.59
CA VAL A 85 6.85 26.54 42.17
C VAL A 85 7.45 27.41 41.03
N ALA A 86 6.55 27.79 40.11
CA ALA A 86 6.49 28.92 39.15
C ALA A 86 7.51 28.95 37.98
N ALA A 87 7.11 28.99 36.70
CA ALA A 87 6.28 29.96 35.95
C ALA A 87 6.98 31.32 35.71
N GLU A 88 6.98 31.72 34.43
CA GLU A 88 7.36 33.03 33.84
C GLU A 88 8.86 33.41 33.72
N ALA A 89 9.36 33.43 32.48
CA ALA A 89 10.00 34.61 31.88
C ALA A 89 10.42 34.32 30.43
N GLN A 90 9.61 34.80 29.49
CA GLN A 90 10.04 35.10 28.12
C GLN A 90 10.73 36.47 28.07
N ALA A 91 11.55 36.64 27.03
CA ALA A 91 11.95 37.91 26.43
C ALA A 91 12.93 38.79 27.21
N LYS A 92 14.20 38.73 26.81
CA LYS A 92 15.07 39.88 26.54
C LYS A 92 16.44 39.35 26.08
N GLU A 93 16.78 39.60 24.82
CA GLU A 93 18.12 40.02 24.36
C GLU A 93 18.15 39.97 22.83
N SER A 94 17.45 40.94 22.24
CA SER A 94 17.57 41.32 20.83
C SER A 94 17.72 42.83 20.77
N GLU A 95 18.89 43.35 21.15
CA GLU A 95 19.31 44.73 20.82
C GLU A 95 20.76 44.97 21.29
N ALA A 96 21.71 44.62 20.41
CA ALA A 96 23.03 45.25 20.39
C ALA A 96 23.55 45.18 18.97
N ALA A 97 22.99 46.09 18.16
CA ALA A 97 23.37 46.45 16.82
C ALA A 97 24.90 46.64 16.71
N GLU A 98 25.51 46.09 15.66
CA GLU A 98 25.88 46.89 14.49
C GLU A 98 26.87 48.01 14.85
N LYS A 99 28.17 47.70 14.80
CA LYS A 99 29.22 48.66 14.49
C LYS A 99 30.48 47.93 14.06
N LEU A 100 31.11 48.50 13.03
CA LEU A 100 32.48 48.28 12.53
C LEU A 100 32.63 47.29 11.37
N SER A 101 32.28 47.79 10.19
CA SER A 101 33.00 47.51 8.95
C SER A 101 34.19 48.49 8.83
N SER A 102 35.41 47.99 8.61
CA SER A 102 36.28 48.42 7.48
C SER A 102 37.76 47.98 7.60
N LYS A 103 38.24 47.33 6.52
CA LYS A 103 39.61 47.33 5.94
C LYS A 103 40.71 46.35 6.44
N PRO A 104 41.70 46.02 5.55
CA PRO A 104 42.17 44.64 5.33
C PRO A 104 43.71 44.47 5.43
N LEU A 105 44.17 43.26 5.05
CA LEU A 105 45.49 42.82 4.57
C LEU A 105 46.39 42.00 5.53
N ALA A 106 46.85 40.91 4.90
CA ALA A 106 48.18 40.30 4.93
C ALA A 106 48.43 39.08 5.82
N ALA A 107 49.14 38.16 5.17
CA ALA A 107 49.51 36.83 5.57
C ALA A 107 50.67 36.84 6.57
N GLU A 108 50.68 35.88 7.49
CA GLU A 108 51.90 35.32 8.08
C GLU A 108 51.64 33.88 8.55
N LYS A 109 52.54 32.96 8.17
CA LYS A 109 52.73 31.65 8.82
C LYS A 109 53.51 31.87 10.12
N PRO A 110 53.40 30.97 11.13
CA PRO A 110 54.48 30.00 11.29
C PRO A 110 54.04 28.59 11.71
N ALA A 111 55.06 27.74 11.78
CA ALA A 111 55.11 26.29 11.79
C ALA A 111 54.69 25.56 13.09
N ALA A 112 54.33 24.30 12.86
CA ALA A 112 54.69 23.08 13.61
C ALA A 112 54.31 22.93 15.09
N ASN A 113 53.36 22.02 15.36
CA ASN A 113 53.57 20.93 16.31
C ASN A 113 52.69 19.73 15.94
N GLU A 114 53.28 18.55 15.93
CA GLU A 114 52.65 17.24 15.64
C GLU A 114 52.38 16.48 16.97
N PRO A 115 51.76 15.27 16.98
CA PRO A 115 50.37 15.08 17.41
C PRO A 115 50.20 14.23 18.68
N ALA A 116 49.02 14.25 19.29
CA ALA A 116 48.57 13.23 20.24
C ALA A 116 47.34 12.49 19.70
N GLN A 117 47.49 11.17 19.61
CA GLN A 117 46.61 10.19 18.97
C GLN A 117 45.37 9.86 19.83
N SER A 118 44.25 9.58 19.15
CA SER A 118 43.02 9.00 19.73
C SER A 118 42.73 7.66 19.01
N PRO A 119 42.16 6.63 19.68
CA PRO A 119 42.29 5.24 19.24
C PRO A 119 41.26 4.82 18.18
N GLY A 120 41.76 4.18 17.12
CA GLY A 120 41.31 2.90 16.57
C GLY A 120 39.87 2.77 16.07
N SER A 121 39.64 3.13 14.81
CA SER A 121 38.52 2.60 13.99
C SER A 121 39.05 1.49 13.08
N VAL A 122 38.46 0.30 13.14
CA VAL A 122 38.79 -0.84 12.27
C VAL A 122 38.33 -0.52 10.82
N PRO A 123 39.18 -0.67 9.78
CA PRO A 123 38.78 -0.41 8.41
C PRO A 123 37.98 -1.58 7.82
N VAL A 124 36.83 -1.25 7.21
CA VAL A 124 36.04 -2.15 6.36
C VAL A 124 36.75 -2.30 5.01
N PRO A 125 36.95 -3.52 4.48
CA PRO A 125 37.60 -3.71 3.17
C PRO A 125 36.70 -3.26 2.01
N PRO A 126 37.27 -2.73 0.90
CA PRO A 126 36.51 -2.31 -0.26
C PRO A 126 35.91 -3.52 -1.03
N PRO A 127 34.80 -3.33 -1.77
CA PRO A 127 34.18 -4.38 -2.57
C PRO A 127 35.09 -4.81 -3.74
N PRO A 128 35.01 -6.09 -4.17
CA PRO A 128 35.83 -6.59 -5.28
C PRO A 128 35.45 -5.95 -6.63
N PRO A 129 36.41 -5.82 -7.56
CA PRO A 129 36.15 -5.28 -8.89
C PRO A 129 35.26 -6.21 -9.73
N PRO A 130 34.52 -5.66 -10.71
CA PRO A 130 33.68 -6.45 -11.60
C PRO A 130 34.51 -7.38 -12.50
N PRO A 131 33.99 -8.57 -12.86
CA PRO A 131 34.72 -9.51 -13.70
C PRO A 131 34.89 -8.97 -15.14
N PRO A 132 36.01 -9.30 -15.81
CA PRO A 132 36.24 -8.87 -17.19
C PRO A 132 35.31 -9.58 -18.18
N ALA A 133 34.90 -8.85 -19.20
CA ALA A 133 34.11 -9.37 -20.32
C ALA A 133 34.92 -10.43 -21.09
N VAL A 134 34.36 -11.64 -21.24
CA VAL A 134 34.99 -12.71 -22.01
C VAL A 134 34.23 -12.92 -23.32
N SER A 135 34.94 -12.62 -24.41
CA SER A 135 34.55 -12.89 -25.79
C SER A 135 34.43 -14.39 -26.06
N LYS A 136 33.45 -14.72 -26.91
CA LYS A 136 33.22 -16.05 -27.49
C LYS A 136 34.46 -16.50 -28.29
N SER A 137 35.00 -17.68 -27.99
CA SER A 137 35.66 -18.56 -28.97
C SER A 137 36.05 -19.92 -28.37
N GLY A 138 35.72 -21.00 -29.08
CA GLY A 138 36.50 -22.24 -29.11
C GLY A 138 36.09 -23.36 -28.13
N VAL A 139 35.10 -24.17 -28.51
CA VAL A 139 34.93 -25.52 -27.96
C VAL A 139 35.85 -26.48 -28.72
N LYS A 140 36.80 -27.10 -28.03
CA LYS A 140 37.45 -28.36 -28.44
C LYS A 140 37.33 -29.37 -27.31
N ALA A 141 36.87 -30.56 -27.67
CA ALA A 141 36.71 -31.71 -26.80
C ALA A 141 38.06 -32.41 -26.53
N ALA A 142 38.26 -32.92 -25.32
CA ALA A 142 38.98 -34.18 -25.04
C ALA A 142 38.88 -34.64 -23.57
N ALA A 143 38.50 -35.91 -23.43
CA ALA A 143 38.97 -36.97 -22.51
C ALA A 143 38.76 -36.90 -20.97
N ALA A 144 38.15 -37.99 -20.47
CA ALA A 144 37.97 -38.37 -19.06
C ALA A 144 39.23 -39.03 -18.44
N PRO A 145 39.31 -39.03 -17.11
CA PRO A 145 39.37 -40.28 -16.31
C PRO A 145 38.42 -40.17 -15.09
N GLY A 146 38.02 -41.16 -14.30
CA GLY A 146 38.36 -42.56 -14.06
C GLY A 146 37.60 -42.94 -12.78
N LYS A 147 37.08 -44.17 -12.69
CA LYS A 147 36.11 -44.61 -11.67
C LYS A 147 36.73 -44.79 -10.28
N ALA A 148 36.04 -44.33 -9.23
CA ALA A 148 36.24 -44.76 -7.83
C ALA A 148 34.89 -45.26 -7.27
N GLY A 149 34.89 -46.44 -6.65
CA GLY A 149 33.70 -47.12 -6.14
C GLY A 149 33.18 -46.56 -4.80
N PRO A 150 31.93 -46.88 -4.41
CA PRO A 150 31.29 -46.30 -3.23
C PRO A 150 31.70 -47.01 -1.92
N ALA A 151 31.93 -46.23 -0.87
CA ALA A 151 32.10 -46.69 0.51
C ALA A 151 30.77 -47.14 1.14
N PRO A 152 30.78 -48.10 2.09
CA PRO A 152 29.56 -48.62 2.72
C PRO A 152 28.90 -47.60 3.68
N SER A 153 27.56 -47.57 3.67
CA SER A 153 26.74 -46.69 4.51
C SER A 153 26.59 -47.22 5.95
N PRO A 154 26.48 -46.34 6.97
CA PRO A 154 26.16 -46.74 8.35
C PRO A 154 24.70 -47.26 8.48
N PRO A 155 24.40 -48.08 9.50
CA PRO A 155 23.07 -48.70 9.65
C PRO A 155 21.99 -47.67 9.98
N ALA A 156 20.79 -47.89 9.41
CA ALA A 156 19.65 -46.99 9.51
C ALA A 156 19.05 -46.94 10.94
N PRO A 157 18.60 -45.76 11.41
CA PRO A 157 17.82 -45.66 12.65
C PRO A 157 16.45 -46.37 12.52
N PRO A 158 15.85 -46.84 13.63
CA PRO A 158 14.57 -47.53 13.60
C PRO A 158 13.48 -46.65 13.01
N LYS A 159 12.65 -47.24 12.13
CA LYS A 159 11.56 -46.54 11.45
C LYS A 159 10.60 -45.90 12.47
N PRO A 160 10.29 -44.60 12.36
CA PRO A 160 9.17 -44.03 13.10
C PRO A 160 7.88 -44.70 12.63
N ALA A 161 6.99 -45.01 13.58
CA ALA A 161 5.66 -45.52 13.28
C ALA A 161 4.97 -44.59 12.28
N GLY A 162 4.49 -45.15 11.17
CA GLY A 162 3.78 -44.39 10.15
C GLY A 162 2.53 -43.72 10.74
N PRO A 163 2.06 -42.62 10.12
CA PRO A 163 0.87 -41.92 10.60
C PRO A 163 -0.34 -42.86 10.50
N PRO A 164 -1.26 -42.87 11.47
CA PRO A 164 -2.51 -43.58 11.30
C PRO A 164 -3.32 -42.91 10.19
N SER A 165 -3.31 -43.53 9.02
CA SER A 165 -4.23 -43.24 7.92
C SER A 165 -5.61 -43.75 8.31
N GLY A 166 -6.34 -42.94 9.07
CA GLY A 166 -7.75 -43.14 9.35
C GLY A 166 -8.49 -41.82 9.15
N ARG A 167 -9.60 -41.83 8.42
CA ARG A 167 -10.64 -40.81 8.61
C ARG A 167 -10.87 -40.72 10.12
N LEU A 168 -10.50 -39.60 10.73
CA LEU A 168 -10.67 -39.36 12.15
C LEU A 168 -12.16 -39.51 12.45
N ALA A 169 -12.55 -40.66 13.00
CA ALA A 169 -13.83 -40.81 13.67
C ALA A 169 -13.94 -39.66 14.67
N ALA A 170 -15.12 -39.05 14.76
CA ALA A 170 -15.39 -38.01 15.73
C ALA A 170 -15.04 -38.56 17.12
N ARG A 171 -13.88 -38.18 17.65
CA ARG A 171 -13.49 -38.51 19.01
C ARG A 171 -14.57 -37.93 19.93
N PRO A 172 -15.01 -38.65 20.98
CA PRO A 172 -15.85 -38.08 22.01
C PRO A 172 -15.24 -36.77 22.50
N ASN A 173 -16.06 -35.74 22.67
CA ASN A 173 -15.61 -34.45 23.20
C ASN A 173 -16.63 -33.93 24.21
N GLN A 174 -16.56 -34.45 25.42
CA GLN A 174 -17.41 -33.99 26.53
C GLN A 174 -16.97 -32.62 27.07
N CYS A 175 -15.85 -32.06 26.60
CA CYS A 175 -15.38 -30.76 27.06
C CYS A 175 -16.39 -29.65 26.73
N LEU A 176 -17.08 -29.73 25.58
CA LEU A 176 -18.07 -28.72 25.18
C LEU A 176 -19.40 -28.84 25.94
N ASP A 177 -19.68 -29.96 26.61
CA ASP A 177 -20.89 -30.10 27.43
C ASP A 177 -20.86 -29.11 28.61
N CYS A 178 -19.66 -28.81 29.12
CA CYS A 178 -19.43 -27.81 30.17
C CYS A 178 -18.88 -26.49 29.61
N HIS A 179 -17.82 -26.52 28.79
CA HIS A 179 -17.19 -25.30 28.27
C HIS A 179 -18.04 -24.61 27.18
N GLY A 180 -18.92 -25.34 26.51
CA GLY A 180 -19.89 -24.79 25.55
C GLY A 180 -21.22 -24.34 26.18
N ASN A 181 -21.42 -24.59 27.48
CA ASN A 181 -22.64 -24.20 28.17
C ASN A 181 -22.49 -22.79 28.79
N PRO A 182 -23.23 -21.77 28.32
CA PRO A 182 -23.13 -20.42 28.86
C PRO A 182 -23.62 -20.31 30.31
N ASP A 183 -24.49 -21.22 30.76
CA ASP A 183 -25.09 -21.19 32.12
C ASP A 183 -24.09 -21.60 33.22
N VAL A 184 -22.94 -22.17 32.83
CA VAL A 184 -21.88 -22.61 33.76
C VAL A 184 -20.90 -21.47 34.09
N TRP A 185 -20.83 -20.43 33.27
CA TRP A 185 -19.77 -19.43 33.33
C TRP A 185 -20.33 -18.02 33.56
N GLU A 186 -19.80 -17.34 34.58
CA GLU A 186 -20.20 -15.97 34.93
C GLU A 186 -19.00 -15.10 35.28
N GLY A 187 -19.17 -13.78 35.17
CA GLY A 187 -18.13 -12.79 35.51
C GLY A 187 -16.80 -13.04 34.77
N GLU A 188 -15.68 -12.96 35.49
CA GLU A 188 -14.34 -13.23 34.92
C GLU A 188 -14.14 -14.68 34.46
N ARG A 189 -15.05 -15.61 34.81
CA ARG A 189 -14.97 -17.02 34.34
C ARG A 189 -15.59 -17.21 32.96
N LEU A 190 -16.32 -16.23 32.42
CA LEU A 190 -16.82 -16.25 31.03
C LEU A 190 -15.71 -16.49 30.00
N ARG A 191 -14.47 -16.12 30.32
CA ARG A 191 -13.30 -16.45 29.49
C ARG A 191 -13.02 -17.94 29.28
N LEU A 192 -13.66 -18.82 30.07
CA LEU A 192 -13.57 -20.29 29.94
C LEU A 192 -14.68 -20.86 29.06
N HIS A 193 -15.69 -20.04 28.73
CA HIS A 193 -16.74 -20.39 27.80
C HIS A 193 -16.21 -20.37 26.36
N VAL A 194 -16.52 -21.39 25.58
CA VAL A 194 -16.19 -21.51 24.16
C VAL A 194 -17.49 -21.68 23.39
N THR A 195 -17.83 -20.71 22.55
CA THR A 195 -19.05 -20.83 21.74
C THR A 195 -18.87 -21.88 20.65
N GLU A 196 -19.97 -22.53 20.25
CA GLU A 196 -19.96 -23.45 19.09
C GLU A 196 -19.43 -22.73 17.84
N LYS A 197 -19.79 -21.46 17.64
CA LYS A 197 -19.29 -20.63 16.54
C LYS A 197 -17.76 -20.49 16.58
N ASP A 198 -17.18 -20.27 17.76
CA ASP A 198 -15.72 -20.14 17.89
C ASP A 198 -15.02 -21.46 17.64
N ALA A 199 -15.57 -22.58 18.15
CA ALA A 199 -15.03 -23.91 17.87
C ALA A 199 -15.10 -24.27 16.37
N LEU A 200 -16.24 -24.07 15.73
CA LEU A 200 -16.42 -24.38 14.30
C LEU A 200 -15.63 -23.44 13.37
N GLY A 201 -15.46 -22.18 13.77
CA GLY A 201 -14.67 -21.19 13.06
C GLY A 201 -13.15 -21.38 13.22
N ASP A 202 -12.72 -22.18 14.18
CA ASP A 202 -11.30 -22.40 14.46
C ASP A 202 -10.65 -23.28 13.38
N VAL A 203 -9.54 -22.80 12.83
CA VAL A 203 -8.81 -23.49 11.76
C VAL A 203 -8.21 -24.81 12.23
N HIS A 204 -7.82 -24.91 13.50
CA HIS A 204 -7.31 -26.15 14.08
C HIS A 204 -8.43 -27.18 14.20
N TRP A 205 -9.62 -26.75 14.64
CA TRP A 205 -10.81 -27.61 14.72
C TRP A 205 -11.21 -28.17 13.36
N GLN A 206 -11.26 -27.31 12.33
CA GLN A 206 -11.55 -27.68 10.95
C GLN A 206 -10.51 -28.68 10.38
N LYS A 207 -9.28 -28.66 10.91
CA LYS A 207 -8.21 -29.59 10.53
C LYS A 207 -8.17 -30.87 11.38
N GLY A 208 -9.16 -31.07 12.25
CA GLY A 208 -9.33 -32.29 13.03
C GLY A 208 -8.70 -32.26 14.42
N LEU A 209 -8.11 -31.12 14.85
CA LEU A 209 -7.63 -30.95 16.21
C LEU A 209 -8.81 -30.68 17.17
N ARG A 210 -8.68 -31.11 18.41
CA ARG A 210 -9.70 -31.02 19.46
C ARG A 210 -9.09 -30.39 20.72
N CYS A 211 -9.96 -30.14 21.71
CA CYS A 211 -9.60 -29.44 22.95
C CYS A 211 -8.32 -30.00 23.60
N VAL A 212 -8.23 -31.33 23.68
CA VAL A 212 -7.12 -32.05 24.30
C VAL A 212 -5.81 -32.01 23.51
N ASP A 213 -5.84 -31.72 22.21
CA ASP A 213 -4.60 -31.60 21.41
C ASP A 213 -3.81 -30.33 21.80
N CYS A 214 -4.52 -29.32 22.32
CA CYS A 214 -3.94 -28.10 22.87
C CYS A 214 -3.79 -28.17 24.39
N HIS A 215 -4.87 -28.53 25.09
CA HIS A 215 -4.99 -28.49 26.55
C HIS A 215 -4.63 -29.79 27.26
N GLY A 216 -4.47 -30.93 26.58
CA GLY A 216 -4.35 -32.24 27.24
C GLY A 216 -5.64 -32.63 27.99
N GLY A 217 -5.53 -33.57 28.93
CA GLY A 217 -6.66 -34.05 29.74
C GLY A 217 -7.47 -35.15 29.06
N ASN A 218 -8.56 -35.57 29.73
CA ASN A 218 -9.39 -36.69 29.30
C ASN A 218 -10.72 -36.19 28.70
N PRO A 219 -10.98 -36.39 27.39
CA PRO A 219 -12.19 -35.91 26.73
C PRO A 219 -13.41 -36.85 26.89
N GLU A 220 -13.23 -38.00 27.54
CA GLU A 220 -14.23 -39.06 27.66
C GLU A 220 -15.04 -39.01 28.97
N THR A 221 -14.70 -38.08 29.87
CA THR A 221 -15.31 -37.93 31.19
C THR A 221 -15.89 -36.53 31.37
N ASP A 222 -17.04 -36.45 32.02
CA ASP A 222 -17.78 -35.23 32.36
C ASP A 222 -17.39 -34.71 33.75
N LYS A 223 -16.59 -35.49 34.50
CA LYS A 223 -16.12 -35.12 35.82
C LYS A 223 -14.91 -34.20 35.70
N VAL A 224 -15.07 -32.98 36.23
CA VAL A 224 -14.05 -31.91 36.17
C VAL A 224 -12.65 -32.36 36.60
N ASN A 225 -12.52 -33.11 37.69
CA ASN A 225 -11.20 -33.52 38.20
C ASN A 225 -10.53 -34.58 37.32
N GLU A 226 -11.31 -35.48 36.73
CA GLU A 226 -10.80 -36.51 35.82
C GLU A 226 -10.50 -35.91 34.44
N ALA A 227 -11.35 -35.00 33.95
CA ALA A 227 -11.16 -34.33 32.66
C ALA A 227 -9.90 -33.44 32.62
N HIS A 228 -9.53 -32.86 33.77
CA HIS A 228 -8.39 -31.96 33.93
C HIS A 228 -7.22 -32.58 34.71
N ALA A 229 -7.15 -33.90 34.76
CA ALA A 229 -6.12 -34.63 35.48
C ALA A 229 -4.71 -34.33 34.91
N GLU A 230 -3.74 -34.07 35.78
CA GLU A 230 -2.37 -33.70 35.35
C GLU A 230 -1.64 -34.87 34.71
N GLU A 231 -1.93 -36.09 35.19
CA GLU A 231 -1.45 -37.35 34.65
C GLU A 231 -1.84 -37.57 33.17
N ASP A 232 -2.97 -37.02 32.75
CA ASP A 232 -3.43 -37.02 31.34
C ASP A 232 -2.81 -35.87 30.53
N GLY A 233 -1.75 -35.26 31.06
CA GLY A 233 -1.01 -34.19 30.41
C GLY A 233 -1.80 -32.89 30.32
N PHE A 234 -2.78 -32.66 31.19
CA PHE A 234 -3.56 -31.43 31.20
C PHE A 234 -2.65 -30.20 31.41
N ARG A 235 -2.70 -29.29 30.44
CA ARG A 235 -1.88 -28.09 30.35
C ARG A 235 -2.68 -26.90 30.86
N ARG A 236 -2.39 -26.51 32.08
CA ARG A 236 -2.82 -25.20 32.58
C ARG A 236 -1.96 -24.13 31.90
N LEU A 237 -2.59 -23.28 31.08
CA LEU A 237 -1.94 -22.10 30.51
C LEU A 237 -1.69 -20.99 31.55
N ARG A 238 -1.74 -21.29 32.85
CA ARG A 238 -1.45 -20.34 33.95
C ARG A 238 -0.35 -20.91 34.85
N ALA A 239 0.47 -20.01 35.37
CA ALA A 239 1.50 -20.33 36.35
C ALA A 239 0.93 -20.47 37.78
N ASP A 240 -0.25 -19.91 38.06
CA ASP A 240 -0.89 -19.92 39.39
C ASP A 240 -2.34 -20.44 39.38
N ALA A 241 -2.81 -20.80 40.57
CA ALA A 241 -4.19 -21.23 40.81
C ALA A 241 -5.20 -20.06 40.80
N ASP A 242 -4.76 -18.83 40.52
CA ASP A 242 -5.59 -17.63 40.53
C ASP A 242 -6.31 -17.45 39.20
N PHE A 243 -7.61 -17.75 39.20
CA PHE A 243 -8.50 -17.62 38.04
C PHE A 243 -8.86 -16.17 37.70
N THR A 244 -8.24 -15.17 38.31
CA THR A 244 -8.38 -13.76 37.91
C THR A 244 -7.25 -13.29 36.99
N LYS A 245 -6.11 -14.00 36.94
CA LYS A 245 -4.95 -13.61 36.12
C LYS A 245 -5.00 -14.18 34.70
N PRO A 246 -4.45 -13.47 33.69
CA PRO A 246 -4.36 -13.97 32.33
C PRO A 246 -3.44 -15.20 32.23
N PRO A 247 -3.53 -15.98 31.14
CA PRO A 247 -2.56 -17.02 30.82
C PRO A 247 -1.12 -16.52 30.87
N ASP A 248 -0.18 -17.39 31.28
CA ASP A 248 1.26 -17.13 31.18
C ASP A 248 1.62 -16.97 29.68
N PRO A 249 2.01 -15.76 29.24
CA PRO A 249 2.27 -15.50 27.83
C PRO A 249 3.40 -16.37 27.26
N LEU A 250 4.36 -16.77 28.09
CA LEU A 250 5.45 -17.65 27.66
C LEU A 250 4.93 -19.05 27.31
N ARG A 251 4.04 -19.60 28.15
CA ARG A 251 3.41 -20.91 27.92
C ARG A 251 2.54 -20.92 26.67
N VAL A 252 1.86 -19.80 26.37
CA VAL A 252 1.08 -19.65 25.13
C VAL A 252 2.00 -19.75 23.91
N VAL A 253 3.12 -19.02 23.91
CA VAL A 253 4.08 -19.02 22.81
C VAL A 253 4.72 -20.41 22.64
N GLU A 254 5.08 -21.08 23.74
CA GLU A 254 5.62 -22.45 23.72
C GLU A 254 4.61 -23.46 23.13
N LEU A 255 3.34 -23.37 23.54
CA LEU A 255 2.29 -24.26 23.04
C LEU A 255 2.10 -24.11 21.52
N CYS A 256 1.93 -22.88 21.04
CA CYS A 256 1.76 -22.61 19.62
C CYS A 256 3.02 -23.02 18.84
N GLY A 257 4.19 -22.69 19.38
CA GLY A 257 5.50 -23.03 18.84
C GLY A 257 5.74 -24.53 18.70
N GLY A 258 5.28 -25.34 19.66
CA GLY A 258 5.41 -26.80 19.62
C GLY A 258 4.76 -27.47 18.41
N CYS A 259 3.84 -26.78 17.72
CA CYS A 259 3.32 -27.21 16.42
C CYS A 259 3.87 -26.35 15.27
N HIS A 260 3.72 -25.02 15.37
CA HIS A 260 4.01 -24.09 14.27
C HIS A 260 5.51 -23.80 14.06
N ALA A 261 6.39 -24.38 14.88
CA ALA A 261 7.84 -24.36 14.67
C ALA A 261 8.41 -25.70 14.19
N ASP A 262 7.55 -26.68 13.88
CA ASP A 262 7.94 -28.02 13.49
C ASP A 262 7.36 -28.38 12.11
N ILE A 263 8.25 -28.62 11.14
CA ILE A 263 7.87 -28.96 9.76
C ILE A 263 7.17 -30.32 9.67
N ASP A 264 7.63 -31.31 10.43
CA ASP A 264 7.07 -32.66 10.38
C ASP A 264 5.66 -32.66 10.99
N ARG A 265 5.44 -31.80 11.99
CA ARG A 265 4.12 -31.59 12.57
C ARG A 265 3.17 -30.80 11.68
N MET A 266 3.63 -29.76 10.97
CA MET A 266 2.77 -28.93 10.13
C MET A 266 2.48 -29.52 8.75
N ARG A 267 3.39 -30.32 8.21
CA ARG A 267 3.30 -30.87 6.85
C ARG A 267 1.99 -31.63 6.57
N PRO A 268 1.44 -32.46 7.46
CA PRO A 268 0.15 -33.12 7.23
C PRO A 268 -1.03 -32.14 7.09
N PHE A 269 -0.98 -30.99 7.74
CA PHE A 269 -2.07 -30.01 7.75
C PHE A 269 -1.97 -28.97 6.64
N ASN A 270 -0.76 -28.45 6.42
CA ASN A 270 -0.46 -27.48 5.37
C ASN A 270 1.04 -27.56 5.00
N PRO A 271 1.41 -28.30 3.93
CA PRO A 271 2.79 -28.39 3.47
C PRO A 271 3.42 -27.06 3.04
N ARG A 272 2.61 -26.02 2.78
CA ARG A 272 3.07 -24.68 2.40
C ARG A 272 3.27 -23.75 3.59
N ALA A 273 2.90 -24.17 4.80
CA ALA A 273 3.06 -23.35 5.99
C ALA A 273 4.55 -23.16 6.30
N ARG A 274 4.95 -21.92 6.57
CA ARG A 274 6.28 -21.62 7.13
C ARG A 274 6.31 -22.03 8.61
N VAL A 275 7.44 -22.55 9.06
CA VAL A 275 7.65 -22.99 10.45
C VAL A 275 8.76 -22.21 11.19
N ASP A 276 9.20 -21.11 10.61
CA ASP A 276 10.16 -20.19 11.22
C ASP A 276 9.51 -19.03 11.96
N GLN A 277 8.18 -18.97 12.02
CA GLN A 277 7.43 -17.85 12.59
C GLN A 277 7.66 -17.69 14.10
N LEU A 278 7.91 -18.79 14.84
CA LEU A 278 8.33 -18.71 16.24
C LEU A 278 9.73 -18.07 16.38
N ARG A 279 10.64 -18.38 15.46
CA ARG A 279 11.99 -17.79 15.45
C ARG A 279 11.92 -16.29 15.14
N GLU A 280 11.08 -15.88 14.18
CA GLU A 280 10.80 -14.46 13.91
C GLU A 280 10.15 -13.77 15.12
N TYR A 281 9.18 -14.41 15.78
CA TYR A 281 8.54 -13.84 16.98
C TYR A 281 9.57 -13.47 18.05
N TRP A 282 10.59 -14.30 18.27
CA TRP A 282 11.62 -14.00 19.26
C TRP A 282 12.56 -12.85 18.89
N THR A 283 12.60 -12.43 17.63
CA THR A 283 13.34 -11.22 17.23
C THR A 283 12.51 -9.94 17.35
N SER A 284 11.19 -10.07 17.52
CA SER A 284 10.27 -8.93 17.65
C SER A 284 10.42 -8.16 18.95
N GLY A 285 9.88 -6.94 18.97
CA GLY A 285 9.76 -6.16 20.21
C GLY A 285 8.90 -6.87 21.27
N HIS A 286 7.87 -7.61 20.84
CA HIS A 286 7.02 -8.39 21.74
C HIS A 286 7.78 -9.55 22.38
N GLY A 287 8.43 -10.38 21.56
CA GLY A 287 9.16 -11.56 22.02
C GLY A 287 10.39 -11.21 22.87
N ARG A 288 11.14 -10.16 22.52
CA ARG A 288 12.27 -9.69 23.32
C ARG A 288 11.83 -9.20 24.69
N ARG A 289 10.82 -8.32 24.77
CA ARG A 289 10.30 -7.85 26.05
C ARG A 289 9.71 -8.98 26.90
N LEU A 290 9.07 -9.97 26.28
CA LEU A 290 8.59 -11.16 26.99
C LEU A 290 9.75 -11.93 27.65
N LYS A 291 10.86 -12.14 26.93
CA LYS A 291 12.03 -12.87 27.45
C LYS A 291 12.85 -12.07 28.46
N GLU A 292 13.15 -10.83 28.13
CA GLU A 292 14.13 -10.00 28.84
C GLU A 292 13.48 -9.29 30.04
N ALA A 293 12.34 -8.64 29.82
CA ALA A 293 11.64 -7.86 30.82
C ALA A 293 10.54 -8.64 31.55
N LYS A 294 10.23 -9.87 31.12
CA LYS A 294 9.13 -10.70 31.63
C LYS A 294 7.80 -9.94 31.67
N ASP A 295 7.60 -9.08 30.67
CA ASP A 295 6.46 -8.18 30.56
C ASP A 295 5.22 -8.98 30.10
N PRO A 296 4.20 -9.19 30.96
CA PRO A 296 3.05 -10.02 30.62
C PRO A 296 2.06 -9.31 29.69
N GLU A 297 2.23 -7.99 29.49
CA GLU A 297 1.33 -7.14 28.71
C GLU A 297 1.73 -7.05 27.22
N VAL A 298 2.67 -7.89 26.77
CA VAL A 298 3.09 -7.95 25.35
C VAL A 298 2.23 -8.92 24.54
N ALA A 299 2.14 -8.70 23.23
CA ALA A 299 1.37 -9.57 22.34
C ALA A 299 2.03 -10.96 22.21
N THR A 300 1.19 -12.00 22.14
CA THR A 300 1.58 -13.38 21.81
C THR A 300 0.89 -13.82 20.51
N CYS A 301 1.05 -15.09 20.13
CA CYS A 301 0.41 -15.66 18.94
C CYS A 301 -1.11 -15.41 18.93
N VAL A 302 -1.79 -15.68 20.04
CA VAL A 302 -3.26 -15.56 20.14
C VAL A 302 -3.73 -14.11 20.25
N SER A 303 -2.85 -13.17 20.61
CA SER A 303 -3.18 -11.74 20.64
C SER A 303 -3.47 -11.17 19.26
N CYS A 304 -2.91 -11.78 18.21
CA CYS A 304 -3.15 -11.41 16.81
C CYS A 304 -4.06 -12.42 16.10
N HIS A 305 -3.93 -13.72 16.39
CA HIS A 305 -4.65 -14.77 15.66
C HIS A 305 -5.97 -15.21 16.31
N GLY A 306 -6.15 -15.00 17.62
CA GLY A 306 -7.36 -15.34 18.35
C GLY A 306 -8.44 -14.26 18.24
N LYS A 307 -9.64 -14.53 18.75
CA LYS A 307 -10.72 -13.52 18.77
C LYS A 307 -10.25 -12.25 19.53
N ALA A 308 -10.58 -11.09 18.97
CA ALA A 308 -10.12 -9.79 19.45
C ALA A 308 -10.38 -9.58 20.95
N HIS A 309 -9.41 -8.98 21.65
CA HIS A 309 -9.50 -8.65 23.06
C HIS A 309 -10.57 -7.58 23.33
N GLY A 310 -11.59 -7.94 24.11
CA GLY A 310 -12.66 -7.06 24.59
C GLY A 310 -12.93 -7.23 26.09
N THR A 311 -14.20 -7.02 26.49
CA THR A 311 -14.67 -7.18 27.88
C THR A 311 -14.37 -8.58 28.43
N ALA A 312 -14.54 -8.82 29.74
CA ALA A 312 -14.30 -10.13 30.37
C ALA A 312 -14.97 -11.32 29.65
N ALA A 313 -16.05 -11.07 28.89
CA ALA A 313 -16.77 -12.04 28.07
C ALA A 313 -16.08 -12.41 26.73
N ASP A 314 -15.10 -11.62 26.27
CA ASP A 314 -14.46 -11.76 24.94
C ASP A 314 -12.95 -12.04 25.02
N ARG A 315 -12.44 -12.44 26.19
CA ARG A 315 -10.99 -12.70 26.42
C ARG A 315 -10.53 -14.13 26.08
N GLY A 316 -11.37 -14.93 25.42
CA GLY A 316 -11.02 -16.31 25.06
C GLY A 316 -9.96 -16.36 23.95
N PRO A 317 -8.82 -17.07 24.12
CA PRO A 317 -7.81 -17.25 23.07
C PRO A 317 -8.22 -18.25 21.98
N HIS A 318 -9.45 -18.78 22.05
CA HIS A 318 -10.03 -19.74 21.11
C HIS A 318 -10.65 -19.05 19.89
N GLY A 319 -10.92 -19.83 18.84
CA GLY A 319 -11.47 -19.31 17.59
C GLY A 319 -10.39 -18.70 16.70
N VAL A 320 -9.23 -19.35 16.62
CA VAL A 320 -8.13 -18.94 15.75
C VAL A 320 -8.54 -19.21 14.30
N ARG A 321 -8.77 -18.13 13.55
CA ARG A 321 -9.23 -18.23 12.15
C ARG A 321 -8.06 -18.24 11.17
N ALA A 322 -8.28 -18.82 10.00
CA ALA A 322 -7.31 -18.76 8.91
C ALA A 322 -7.07 -17.29 8.49
N VAL A 323 -5.85 -16.95 8.09
CA VAL A 323 -5.50 -15.55 7.72
C VAL A 323 -6.28 -15.01 6.51
N ALA A 324 -6.84 -15.90 5.68
CA ALA A 324 -7.67 -15.55 4.54
C ALA A 324 -9.16 -15.40 4.88
N ASP A 325 -9.56 -15.74 6.12
CA ASP A 325 -10.93 -15.57 6.60
C ASP A 325 -11.20 -14.09 6.89
N LEU A 326 -12.33 -13.56 6.43
CA LEU A 326 -12.72 -12.15 6.62
C LEU A 326 -12.91 -11.78 8.09
N ASP A 327 -13.29 -12.74 8.93
CA ASP A 327 -13.46 -12.57 10.38
C ASP A 327 -12.14 -12.74 11.14
N SER A 328 -11.04 -13.06 10.46
CA SER A 328 -9.72 -13.17 11.09
C SER A 328 -9.20 -11.79 11.49
N PRO A 329 -8.67 -11.60 12.72
CA PRO A 329 -8.06 -10.33 13.10
C PRO A 329 -6.80 -9.99 12.28
N VAL A 330 -6.19 -10.98 11.64
CA VAL A 330 -5.03 -10.81 10.74
C VAL A 330 -5.40 -10.88 9.27
N TYR A 331 -6.69 -10.82 8.93
CA TYR A 331 -7.11 -10.52 7.55
C TYR A 331 -6.61 -9.11 7.16
N PRO A 332 -6.14 -8.86 5.92
CA PRO A 332 -5.49 -7.59 5.56
C PRO A 332 -6.24 -6.32 6.02
N LYS A 333 -7.56 -6.27 5.86
CA LYS A 333 -8.38 -5.11 6.30
C LYS A 333 -8.48 -4.95 7.82
N ASN A 334 -8.22 -6.00 8.59
CA ASN A 334 -8.35 -6.03 10.05
C ASN A 334 -7.01 -5.81 10.78
N VAL A 335 -5.87 -6.03 10.12
CA VAL A 335 -4.54 -5.97 10.76
C VAL A 335 -4.30 -4.64 11.49
N ALA A 336 -4.57 -3.50 10.86
CA ALA A 336 -4.38 -2.19 11.49
C ALA A 336 -5.16 -2.06 12.80
N LYS A 337 -6.41 -2.54 12.82
CA LYS A 337 -7.27 -2.52 14.01
C LYS A 337 -6.74 -3.48 15.09
N THR A 338 -6.23 -4.64 14.68
CA THR A 338 -5.59 -5.60 15.59
C THR A 338 -4.39 -4.98 16.29
N CYS A 339 -3.50 -4.32 15.54
CA CYS A 339 -2.37 -3.57 16.12
C CYS A 339 -2.86 -2.44 17.06
N ALA A 340 -3.86 -1.67 16.63
CA ALA A 340 -4.41 -0.55 17.39
C ALA A 340 -4.97 -0.94 18.77
N THR A 341 -5.42 -2.19 18.94
CA THR A 341 -5.88 -2.70 20.24
C THR A 341 -4.86 -2.47 21.37
N CYS A 342 -3.57 -2.51 21.04
CA CYS A 342 -2.50 -2.19 21.99
C CYS A 342 -1.80 -0.88 21.65
N HIS A 343 -1.50 -0.66 20.37
CA HIS A 343 -0.70 0.48 19.91
C HIS A 343 -1.48 1.79 19.81
N ALA A 344 -2.80 1.81 20.01
CA ALA A 344 -3.57 3.04 20.19
C ALA A 344 -3.96 3.29 21.66
N ASP A 345 -3.59 2.40 22.57
CA ASP A 345 -3.82 2.57 24.02
C ASP A 345 -2.68 3.37 24.64
N GLN A 346 -2.95 4.64 24.95
CA GLN A 346 -1.99 5.55 25.57
C GLN A 346 -1.45 5.00 26.90
N LYS A 347 -2.28 4.38 27.73
CA LYS A 347 -1.86 3.85 29.03
C LYS A 347 -0.96 2.63 28.85
N ARG A 348 -1.31 1.75 27.91
CA ARG A 348 -0.50 0.56 27.61
C ARG A 348 0.83 0.92 26.96
N MET A 349 0.87 1.95 26.11
CA MET A 349 2.08 2.41 25.42
C MET A 349 2.94 3.38 26.23
N ALA A 350 2.44 3.90 27.36
CA ALA A 350 3.19 4.81 28.23
C ALA A 350 4.53 4.21 28.66
N GLY A 351 5.62 4.96 28.47
CA GLY A 351 6.98 4.55 28.83
C GLY A 351 7.57 3.42 27.97
N ARG A 352 6.90 3.01 26.88
CA ARG A 352 7.46 2.04 25.93
C ARG A 352 8.29 2.74 24.88
N GLU A 353 9.55 2.33 24.79
CA GLU A 353 10.54 2.93 23.90
C GLU A 353 11.20 1.89 23.01
N TYR A 354 11.67 2.34 21.86
CA TYR A 354 12.49 1.60 20.92
C TYR A 354 13.67 2.47 20.49
N HIS A 355 14.89 2.01 20.78
CA HIS A 355 16.13 2.78 20.53
C HIS A 355 16.10 4.18 21.20
N GLY A 356 15.60 4.25 22.43
CA GLY A 356 15.47 5.50 23.19
C GLY A 356 14.44 6.49 22.64
N ARG A 357 13.57 6.04 21.71
CA ARG A 357 12.46 6.84 21.17
C ARG A 357 11.13 6.25 21.63
N PRO A 358 10.17 7.07 22.10
CA PRO A 358 8.83 6.60 22.40
C PRO A 358 8.17 5.96 21.18
N ILE A 359 7.49 4.82 21.39
CA ILE A 359 6.73 4.16 20.31
C ILE A 359 5.51 5.00 19.91
N GLY A 360 4.94 5.79 20.84
CA GLY A 360 3.73 6.59 20.61
C GLY A 360 2.45 5.75 20.59
N HIS A 361 1.31 6.40 20.35
CA HIS A 361 -0.01 5.75 20.26
C HIS A 361 -0.93 6.30 19.16
N GLU A 362 -0.48 7.25 18.36
CA GLU A 362 -1.32 7.93 17.35
C GLU A 362 -1.19 7.29 15.95
N GLN A 363 -0.35 6.25 15.80
CA GLN A 363 0.02 5.71 14.49
C GLN A 363 -1.18 5.12 13.73
N TYR A 364 -2.15 4.55 14.45
CA TYR A 364 -3.38 4.05 13.82
C TYR A 364 -4.25 5.20 13.28
N ALA A 365 -4.39 6.28 14.04
CA ALA A 365 -5.15 7.46 13.62
C ALA A 365 -4.49 8.14 12.41
N GLN A 366 -3.16 8.20 12.39
CA GLN A 366 -2.37 8.69 11.26
C GLN A 366 -2.50 7.80 10.03
N TRP A 367 -2.29 6.48 10.18
CA TRP A 367 -2.40 5.53 9.08
C TRP A 367 -3.81 5.52 8.47
N SER A 368 -4.85 5.64 9.28
CA SER A 368 -6.25 5.67 8.81
C SER A 368 -6.56 6.86 7.89
N GLN A 369 -5.75 7.92 7.94
CA GLN A 369 -5.84 9.09 7.05
C GLN A 369 -4.94 8.98 5.81
N SER A 370 -4.15 7.91 5.70
CA SER A 370 -3.20 7.73 4.59
C SER A 370 -3.85 7.20 3.31
N VAL A 371 -3.17 7.41 2.19
CA VAL A 371 -3.53 6.83 0.90
C VAL A 371 -3.56 5.30 0.90
N HIS A 372 -2.76 4.66 1.76
CA HIS A 372 -2.76 3.21 1.92
C HIS A 372 -4.04 2.72 2.61
N ALA A 373 -4.51 3.42 3.65
CA ALA A 373 -5.78 3.11 4.29
C ALA A 373 -6.97 3.41 3.37
N GLU A 374 -6.92 4.49 2.60
CA GLU A 374 -7.94 4.79 1.59
C GLU A 374 -8.04 3.64 0.57
N ALA A 375 -6.91 3.17 0.03
CA ALA A 375 -6.85 2.05 -0.91
C ALA A 375 -7.37 0.74 -0.28
N LEU A 376 -6.91 0.40 0.93
CA LEU A 376 -7.28 -0.85 1.60
C LEU A 376 -8.74 -0.89 2.08
N LEU A 377 -9.17 0.16 2.79
CA LEU A 377 -10.45 0.19 3.49
C LEU A 377 -11.59 0.67 2.59
N GLN A 378 -11.36 1.70 1.78
CA GLN A 378 -12.42 2.32 0.97
C GLN A 378 -12.50 1.68 -0.43
N LYS A 379 -11.36 1.52 -1.11
CA LYS A 379 -11.30 0.93 -2.46
C LYS A 379 -11.28 -0.61 -2.44
N GLY A 380 -11.00 -1.20 -1.27
CA GLY A 380 -10.96 -2.65 -1.10
C GLY A 380 -9.74 -3.32 -1.73
N ASP A 381 -8.68 -2.57 -2.01
CA ASP A 381 -7.44 -3.07 -2.58
C ASP A 381 -6.63 -3.80 -1.49
N LEU A 382 -6.70 -5.14 -1.50
CA LEU A 382 -5.98 -5.98 -0.54
C LEU A 382 -4.45 -5.99 -0.75
N SER A 383 -3.95 -5.40 -1.84
CA SER A 383 -2.52 -5.23 -2.07
C SER A 383 -1.96 -3.95 -1.42
N ALA A 384 -2.84 -3.05 -0.95
CA ALA A 384 -2.44 -1.86 -0.24
C ALA A 384 -1.86 -2.21 1.15
N PRO A 385 -0.70 -1.64 1.53
CA PRO A 385 0.01 -2.07 2.73
C PRO A 385 -0.64 -1.55 4.01
N THR A 386 -0.48 -2.33 5.08
CA THR A 386 -0.83 -1.98 6.45
C THR A 386 0.35 -2.20 7.40
N CYS A 387 0.14 -2.16 8.71
CA CYS A 387 1.20 -2.05 9.71
C CYS A 387 2.29 -3.14 9.56
N ASN A 388 1.88 -4.39 9.34
CA ASN A 388 2.76 -5.54 9.19
C ASN A 388 3.58 -5.55 7.88
N ASP A 389 3.16 -4.82 6.85
CA ASP A 389 3.89 -4.80 5.57
C ASP A 389 5.17 -3.97 5.65
N CYS A 390 5.20 -2.97 6.54
CA CYS A 390 6.40 -2.17 6.82
C CYS A 390 7.16 -2.65 8.07
N HIS A 391 6.45 -3.11 9.10
CA HIS A 391 7.04 -3.52 10.37
C HIS A 391 7.33 -5.03 10.46
N GLY A 392 6.86 -5.82 9.50
CA GLY A 392 6.92 -7.28 9.53
C GLY A 392 5.76 -7.92 10.30
N ASN A 393 5.53 -9.20 10.02
CA ASN A 393 4.44 -9.98 10.60
C ASN A 393 4.78 -10.50 12.01
N HIS A 394 5.60 -11.56 12.07
CA HIS A 394 5.98 -12.17 13.35
C HIS A 394 7.24 -11.51 13.93
N GLY A 395 8.11 -10.96 13.08
CA GLY A 395 9.22 -10.11 13.52
C GLY A 395 8.79 -8.73 14.04
N ALA A 396 7.59 -8.24 13.68
CA ALA A 396 6.93 -6.99 14.11
C ALA A 396 7.86 -5.98 14.83
N LEU A 397 8.74 -5.34 14.06
CA LEU A 397 9.75 -4.43 14.55
C LEU A 397 9.61 -3.07 13.87
N PRO A 398 9.71 -1.95 14.62
CA PRO A 398 9.91 -0.65 13.99
C PRO A 398 11.12 -0.68 13.05
N PRO A 399 10.96 -0.32 11.76
CA PRO A 399 12.09 -0.24 10.86
C PRO A 399 13.08 0.78 11.42
N ASP A 400 14.35 0.40 11.49
CA ASP A 400 15.41 1.36 11.74
C ASP A 400 15.50 2.36 10.56
N VAL A 401 16.10 3.52 10.79
CA VAL A 401 16.15 4.65 9.84
C VAL A 401 16.63 4.22 8.45
N ASP A 402 17.61 3.30 8.38
CA ASP A 402 18.15 2.77 7.13
C ASP A 402 17.22 1.77 6.43
N SER A 403 16.36 1.09 7.19
CA SER A 403 15.43 0.08 6.68
C SER A 403 14.09 0.65 6.20
N VAL A 404 13.77 1.91 6.53
CA VAL A 404 12.55 2.58 6.05
C VAL A 404 12.54 2.66 4.51
N ALA A 405 13.68 2.98 3.89
CA ALA A 405 13.79 3.02 2.44
C ALA A 405 13.55 1.64 1.80
N ASN A 406 14.01 0.56 2.46
CA ASN A 406 13.79 -0.80 1.99
C ASN A 406 12.32 -1.21 2.08
N ALA A 407 11.63 -0.84 3.17
CA ALA A 407 10.20 -1.13 3.33
C ALA A 407 9.36 -0.51 2.20
N CYS A 408 9.58 0.78 1.90
CA CYS A 408 8.89 1.44 0.79
C CYS A 408 9.31 0.86 -0.58
N GLY A 409 10.58 0.50 -0.73
CA GLY A 409 11.18 0.02 -1.98
C GLY A 409 10.70 -1.36 -2.44
N VAL A 410 10.05 -2.15 -1.58
CA VAL A 410 9.41 -3.42 -1.98
C VAL A 410 8.37 -3.18 -3.07
N CYS A 411 7.55 -2.14 -2.91
CA CYS A 411 6.50 -1.78 -3.88
C CYS A 411 6.93 -0.61 -4.77
N HIS A 412 7.59 0.41 -4.21
CA HIS A 412 8.05 1.60 -4.94
C HIS A 412 9.48 1.43 -5.48
N SER A 413 9.78 0.27 -6.07
CA SER A 413 11.13 -0.15 -6.45
C SER A 413 11.83 0.81 -7.41
N LYS A 414 11.10 1.35 -8.41
CA LYS A 414 11.65 2.33 -9.35
C LYS A 414 12.04 3.63 -8.65
N VAL A 415 11.19 4.15 -7.77
CA VAL A 415 11.45 5.37 -6.99
C VAL A 415 12.63 5.15 -6.05
N ALA A 416 12.66 4.03 -5.34
CA ALA A 416 13.75 3.66 -4.45
C ALA A 416 15.08 3.55 -5.20
N SER A 417 15.08 2.95 -6.40
CA SER A 417 16.26 2.86 -7.27
C SER A 417 16.77 4.24 -7.67
N LEU A 418 15.90 5.14 -8.14
CA LEU A 418 16.30 6.51 -8.50
C LEU A 418 16.89 7.25 -7.31
N PHE A 419 16.21 7.23 -6.16
CA PHE A 419 16.68 7.92 -4.95
C PHE A 419 18.01 7.36 -4.43
N SER A 420 18.19 6.04 -4.47
CA SER A 420 19.39 5.36 -3.96
C SER A 420 20.69 5.77 -4.67
N ALA A 421 20.59 6.22 -5.92
CA ALA A 421 21.73 6.67 -6.73
C ALA A 421 22.12 8.13 -6.43
N THR A 422 21.36 8.84 -5.59
CA THR A 422 21.52 10.29 -5.39
C THR A 422 22.54 10.61 -4.30
N ARG A 423 23.17 11.79 -4.41
CA ARG A 423 23.98 12.34 -3.31
C ARG A 423 23.13 12.64 -2.06
N MET A 424 21.84 12.93 -2.25
CA MET A 424 20.89 13.19 -1.17
C MET A 424 20.74 11.97 -0.25
N LYS A 425 20.62 10.78 -0.82
CA LYS A 425 20.53 9.53 -0.06
C LYS A 425 21.75 9.35 0.87
N HIS A 426 22.96 9.59 0.39
CA HIS A 426 24.16 9.50 1.23
C HIS A 426 24.21 10.56 2.33
N ALA A 427 23.68 11.75 2.08
CA ALA A 427 23.56 12.78 3.12
C ALA A 427 22.55 12.37 4.20
N PHE A 428 21.44 11.72 3.81
CA PHE A 428 20.40 11.25 4.75
C PHE A 428 20.94 10.14 5.65
N GLU A 429 21.72 9.20 5.11
CA GLU A 429 22.39 8.16 5.91
C GLU A 429 23.32 8.78 6.96
N LYS A 430 24.15 9.75 6.56
CA LYS A 430 25.05 10.45 7.50
C LYS A 430 24.30 11.24 8.58
N ALA A 431 23.11 11.74 8.26
CA ALA A 431 22.27 12.50 9.17
C ALA A 431 21.27 11.62 9.95
N ALA A 432 21.30 10.29 9.78
CA ALA A 432 20.34 9.34 10.34
C ALA A 432 18.86 9.72 10.07
N LEU A 433 18.58 10.25 8.88
CA LEU A 433 17.24 10.62 8.45
C LEU A 433 16.52 9.41 7.82
N PRO A 434 15.21 9.21 8.08
CA PRO A 434 14.46 8.02 7.68
C PRO A 434 14.05 8.03 6.19
N GLY A 435 15.02 8.21 5.29
CA GLY A 435 14.87 8.06 3.84
C GLY A 435 13.61 8.74 3.28
N CYS A 436 12.76 7.93 2.63
CA CYS A 436 11.49 8.33 2.01
C CYS A 436 10.55 9.05 2.99
N ALA A 437 10.46 8.57 4.24
CA ALA A 437 9.54 9.10 5.23
C ALA A 437 9.90 10.52 5.68
N THR A 438 11.14 10.95 5.45
CA THR A 438 11.57 12.33 5.69
C THR A 438 10.71 13.31 4.89
N CYS A 439 10.39 12.99 3.64
CA CYS A 439 9.62 13.86 2.74
C CYS A 439 8.14 13.48 2.70
N HIS A 440 7.82 12.19 2.69
CA HIS A 440 6.45 11.69 2.46
C HIS A 440 5.67 11.37 3.75
N GLY A 441 6.31 11.46 4.93
CA GLY A 441 5.73 10.96 6.18
C GLY A 441 5.89 9.45 6.33
N ALA A 442 5.58 8.94 7.53
CA ALA A 442 5.71 7.52 7.87
C ALA A 442 4.35 6.82 7.96
N HIS A 443 3.46 7.33 8.82
CA HIS A 443 2.12 6.73 9.02
C HIS A 443 1.02 7.55 8.34
N GLU A 444 1.10 8.88 8.36
CA GLU A 444 0.14 9.78 7.72
C GLU A 444 0.58 10.14 6.28
N ILE A 445 0.65 9.14 5.40
CA ILE A 445 1.13 9.33 4.02
C ILE A 445 -0.01 9.84 3.14
N HIS A 446 0.09 11.08 2.68
CA HIS A 446 -0.87 11.71 1.77
C HIS A 446 -0.50 11.52 0.29
N HIS A 447 -1.44 11.77 -0.61
CA HIS A 447 -1.16 11.75 -2.05
C HIS A 447 -0.12 12.83 -2.36
N PRO A 448 1.04 12.49 -2.96
CA PRO A 448 2.06 13.49 -3.26
C PRO A 448 1.53 14.55 -4.23
N THR A 449 1.86 15.81 -3.95
CA THR A 449 1.52 16.93 -4.81
C THR A 449 2.76 17.73 -5.20
N VAL A 450 2.65 18.55 -6.24
CA VAL A 450 3.78 19.35 -6.75
C VAL A 450 4.19 20.45 -5.78
N GLU A 451 3.30 20.86 -4.88
CA GLU A 451 3.55 21.83 -3.80
C GLU A 451 4.60 21.33 -2.79
N MET A 452 4.82 20.00 -2.71
CA MET A 452 5.90 19.45 -1.91
C MET A 452 7.28 19.83 -2.44
N LEU A 453 7.39 20.16 -3.73
CA LEU A 453 8.64 20.54 -4.39
C LEU A 453 8.85 22.05 -4.32
N GLY A 454 10.09 22.47 -4.07
CA GLY A 454 10.48 23.87 -4.12
C GLY A 454 10.98 24.42 -2.79
N MET A 455 10.82 25.72 -2.59
CA MET A 455 11.28 26.43 -1.38
C MET A 455 10.22 27.35 -0.79
N GLU A 456 8.98 27.20 -1.26
CA GLU A 456 7.82 27.86 -0.69
C GLU A 456 7.50 27.27 0.69
N GLN A 457 6.67 27.95 1.48
CA GLN A 457 6.40 27.59 2.88
C GLN A 457 5.85 26.15 3.06
N GLU A 458 5.14 25.63 2.06
CA GLU A 458 4.52 24.31 2.04
C GLU A 458 5.48 23.21 1.53
N ALA A 459 6.62 23.59 0.94
CA ALA A 459 7.55 22.65 0.33
C ALA A 459 8.40 21.92 1.37
N VAL A 460 8.61 20.62 1.18
CA VAL A 460 9.33 19.81 2.18
C VAL A 460 10.83 20.11 2.23
N CYS A 461 11.38 20.67 1.15
CA CYS A 461 12.80 20.98 1.02
C CYS A 461 13.23 22.17 1.89
N VAL A 462 12.32 23.13 2.13
CA VAL A 462 12.62 24.35 2.89
C VAL A 462 13.08 24.04 4.31
N ARG A 463 12.58 22.93 4.89
CA ARG A 463 12.88 22.45 6.26
C ARG A 463 14.36 22.17 6.52
N CYS A 464 15.16 21.95 5.48
CA CYS A 464 16.60 21.74 5.61
C CYS A 464 17.42 22.73 4.78
N HIS A 465 16.96 23.13 3.60
CA HIS A 465 17.76 23.90 2.66
C HIS A 465 17.76 25.42 2.91
N ALA A 466 16.79 25.97 3.67
CA ALA A 466 16.74 27.41 3.94
C ALA A 466 17.90 27.87 4.84
N GLU A 467 18.20 27.09 5.88
CA GLU A 467 19.23 27.39 6.88
C GLU A 467 20.49 26.52 6.72
N GLY A 468 20.56 25.71 5.66
CA GLY A 468 21.69 24.81 5.40
C GLY A 468 21.86 23.69 6.43
N LYS A 469 20.75 23.24 7.04
CA LYS A 469 20.76 22.15 8.01
C LYS A 469 21.37 20.89 7.39
N TYR A 470 22.19 20.18 8.17
CA TYR A 470 22.92 18.99 7.71
C TYR A 470 23.88 19.25 6.51
N GLY A 471 24.32 20.49 6.30
CA GLY A 471 25.16 20.87 5.17
C GLY A 471 24.43 20.95 3.83
N ALA A 472 23.10 21.06 3.86
CA ALA A 472 22.27 21.17 2.68
C ALA A 472 22.53 22.48 1.91
N THR A 473 22.73 22.41 0.60
CA THR A 473 22.93 23.59 -0.25
C THR A 473 21.64 23.97 -0.99
N VAL A 474 21.43 25.25 -1.29
CA VAL A 474 20.22 25.72 -2.02
C VAL A 474 20.19 25.28 -3.49
N ALA A 475 21.27 24.73 -4.04
CA ALA A 475 21.36 24.32 -5.44
C ALA A 475 20.32 23.23 -5.80
N GLY A 476 20.21 22.19 -4.96
CA GLY A 476 19.21 21.13 -5.15
C GLY A 476 17.77 21.65 -5.03
N ALA A 477 17.55 22.63 -4.15
CA ALA A 477 16.25 23.24 -3.98
C ALA A 477 15.83 24.16 -5.14
N LYS A 478 16.80 24.78 -5.84
CA LYS A 478 16.54 25.51 -7.08
C LYS A 478 16.10 24.56 -8.21
N ALA A 479 16.71 23.38 -8.31
CA ALA A 479 16.26 22.35 -9.25
C ALA A 479 14.83 21.87 -8.94
N ALA A 480 14.51 21.66 -7.66
CA ALA A 480 13.15 21.28 -7.24
C ALA A 480 12.09 22.32 -7.63
N ARG A 481 12.38 23.63 -7.53
CA ARG A 481 11.47 24.69 -8.00
C ARG A 481 11.22 24.59 -9.51
N LYS A 482 12.28 24.40 -10.30
CA LYS A 482 12.14 24.20 -11.75
C LYS A 482 11.30 22.96 -12.06
N PHE A 483 11.51 21.85 -11.33
CA PHE A 483 10.72 20.64 -11.52
C PHE A 483 9.23 20.86 -11.23
N ARG A 484 8.91 21.62 -10.17
CA ARG A 484 7.54 22.03 -9.86
C ARG A 484 6.92 22.79 -11.03
N GLU A 485 7.57 23.87 -11.45
CA GLU A 485 7.10 24.72 -12.56
C GLU A 485 6.87 23.90 -13.83
N ASP A 486 7.82 23.02 -14.17
CA ASP A 486 7.76 22.20 -15.37
C ASP A 486 6.65 21.14 -15.34
N LEU A 487 6.44 20.48 -14.20
CA LEU A 487 5.36 19.51 -13.98
C LEU A 487 3.99 20.18 -13.99
N ASP A 488 3.87 21.35 -13.37
CA ASP A 488 2.64 22.14 -13.38
C ASP A 488 2.30 22.63 -14.79
N ALA A 489 3.29 23.07 -15.56
CA ALA A 489 3.09 23.47 -16.95
C ALA A 489 2.52 22.32 -17.79
N LEU A 490 3.13 21.13 -17.72
CA LEU A 490 2.62 19.96 -18.44
C LEU A 490 1.20 19.56 -17.98
N ARG A 491 0.92 19.63 -16.67
CA ARG A 491 -0.42 19.36 -16.15
C ARG A 491 -1.46 20.32 -16.73
N VAL A 492 -1.15 21.61 -16.78
CA VAL A 492 -2.04 22.64 -17.35
C VAL A 492 -2.23 22.44 -18.86
N GLU A 493 -1.17 22.09 -19.59
CA GLU A 493 -1.25 21.77 -21.03
C GLU A 493 -2.16 20.56 -21.30
N ILE A 494 -2.06 19.50 -20.50
CA ILE A 494 -2.95 18.33 -20.59
C ILE A 494 -4.40 18.74 -20.34
N GLN A 495 -4.66 19.51 -19.28
CA GLN A 495 -6.02 19.99 -18.95
C GLN A 495 -6.61 20.90 -20.05
N SER A 496 -5.77 21.74 -20.67
CA SER A 496 -6.16 22.57 -21.82
C SER A 496 -6.55 21.71 -23.03
N ALA A 497 -5.76 20.69 -23.34
CA ALA A 497 -6.07 19.74 -24.40
C ALA A 497 -7.37 18.98 -24.13
N GLU A 498 -7.59 18.50 -22.90
CA GLU A 498 -8.84 17.84 -22.48
C GLU A 498 -10.06 18.76 -22.67
N ALA A 499 -10.00 20.00 -22.19
CA ALA A 499 -11.09 20.96 -22.33
C ALA A 499 -11.40 21.29 -23.79
N THR A 500 -10.38 21.35 -24.64
CA THR A 500 -10.53 21.60 -26.08
C THR A 500 -11.17 20.40 -26.79
N ILE A 501 -10.75 19.18 -26.44
CA ILE A 501 -11.37 17.93 -26.91
C ILE A 501 -12.84 17.88 -26.51
N GLU A 502 -13.16 18.15 -25.24
CA GLU A 502 -14.53 18.15 -24.76
C GLU A 502 -15.39 19.19 -25.49
N THR A 503 -14.84 20.36 -25.79
CA THR A 503 -15.53 21.39 -26.58
C THR A 503 -15.85 20.88 -27.99
N ALA A 504 -14.90 20.25 -28.68
CA ALA A 504 -15.11 19.68 -30.00
C ALA A 504 -16.16 18.54 -29.99
N GLU A 505 -16.13 17.68 -28.97
CA GLU A 505 -17.12 16.60 -28.81
C GLU A 505 -18.53 17.14 -28.54
N ARG A 506 -18.68 18.18 -27.71
CA ARG A 506 -19.96 18.86 -27.47
C ARG A 506 -20.53 19.50 -28.74
N LEU A 507 -19.68 19.88 -29.69
CA LEU A 507 -20.09 20.35 -31.02
C LEU A 507 -20.45 19.20 -31.99
N GLY A 508 -20.37 17.94 -31.55
CA GLY A 508 -20.66 16.75 -32.36
C GLY A 508 -19.57 16.42 -33.38
N MET A 509 -18.36 16.95 -33.21
CA MET A 509 -17.25 16.68 -34.12
C MET A 509 -16.53 15.39 -33.76
N ALA A 510 -16.29 14.53 -34.76
CA ALA A 510 -15.32 13.46 -34.64
C ALA A 510 -13.90 14.05 -34.71
N ILE A 511 -13.09 13.75 -33.71
CA ILE A 511 -11.72 14.24 -33.61
C ILE A 511 -10.78 13.09 -33.96
N PRO A 512 -10.09 13.13 -35.11
CA PRO A 512 -9.09 12.12 -35.42
C PRO A 512 -7.90 12.25 -34.48
N GLY A 513 -7.08 11.20 -34.43
CA GLY A 513 -5.76 11.29 -33.83
C GLY A 513 -4.87 12.32 -34.52
N PRO A 514 -3.70 12.61 -33.95
CA PRO A 514 -2.77 13.58 -34.54
C PRO A 514 -2.28 13.13 -35.91
N ALA A 515 -1.67 14.05 -36.67
CA ALA A 515 -1.15 13.76 -38.00
C ALA A 515 -0.12 12.61 -38.02
N SER A 516 0.60 12.42 -36.90
CA SER A 516 1.54 11.32 -36.67
C SER A 516 0.86 9.95 -36.60
N ASP A 517 -0.39 9.89 -36.12
CA ASP A 517 -1.20 8.67 -36.03
C ASP A 517 -2.71 8.98 -36.11
N PRO A 518 -3.24 9.21 -37.33
CA PRO A 518 -4.62 9.66 -37.50
C PRO A 518 -5.68 8.64 -37.12
N ARG A 519 -5.28 7.36 -36.94
CA ARG A 519 -6.19 6.25 -36.64
C ARG A 519 -6.48 6.11 -35.16
N THR A 520 -5.63 6.68 -34.30
CA THR A 520 -5.77 6.59 -32.86
C THR A 520 -6.83 7.57 -32.35
N ASP A 521 -7.63 7.13 -31.39
CA ASP A 521 -8.56 8.00 -30.67
C ASP A 521 -7.81 9.14 -29.96
N VAL A 522 -8.28 10.39 -30.09
CA VAL A 522 -7.57 11.56 -29.55
C VAL A 522 -7.41 11.49 -28.03
N ARG A 523 -8.37 10.91 -27.30
CA ARG A 523 -8.24 10.74 -25.84
C ARG A 523 -7.24 9.64 -25.50
N LEU A 524 -7.19 8.57 -26.28
CA LEU A 524 -6.14 7.56 -26.14
C LEU A 524 -4.75 8.13 -26.44
N HIS A 525 -4.62 9.03 -27.42
CA HIS A 525 -3.37 9.75 -27.65
C HIS A 525 -3.01 10.64 -26.45
N LEU A 526 -3.95 11.44 -25.95
CA LEU A 526 -3.73 12.33 -24.81
C LEU A 526 -3.39 11.58 -23.51
N ARG A 527 -3.89 10.35 -23.32
CA ARG A 527 -3.48 9.47 -22.20
C ARG A 527 -1.96 9.27 -22.15
N LYS A 528 -1.27 9.23 -23.30
CA LYS A 528 0.21 9.12 -23.33
C LYS A 528 0.90 10.34 -22.69
N ALA A 529 0.30 11.53 -22.74
CA ALA A 529 0.83 12.70 -22.04
C ALA A 529 0.63 12.58 -20.51
N SER A 530 -0.49 12.00 -20.07
CA SER A 530 -0.72 11.68 -18.65
C SER A 530 0.25 10.61 -18.13
N ASP A 531 0.56 9.62 -18.95
CA ASP A 531 1.59 8.62 -18.66
C ASP A 531 2.97 9.27 -18.56
N ALA A 532 3.30 10.19 -19.47
CA ALA A 532 4.54 10.97 -19.42
C ALA A 532 4.61 11.84 -18.15
N LEU A 533 3.51 12.49 -17.74
CA LEU A 533 3.45 13.24 -16.49
C LEU A 533 3.66 12.33 -15.26
N THR A 534 3.10 11.12 -15.28
CA THR A 534 3.31 10.12 -14.22
C THR A 534 4.76 9.65 -14.18
N ALA A 535 5.36 9.39 -15.33
CA ALA A 535 6.77 9.05 -15.45
C ALA A 535 7.68 10.19 -14.95
N ALA A 536 7.36 11.44 -15.29
CA ALA A 536 8.07 12.62 -14.83
C ALA A 536 8.01 12.76 -13.30
N ARG A 537 6.84 12.52 -12.68
CA ARG A 537 6.67 12.50 -11.21
C ARG A 537 7.46 11.39 -10.52
N VAL A 538 7.79 10.32 -11.22
CA VAL A 538 8.71 9.29 -10.71
C VAL A 538 10.16 9.77 -10.87
N GLU A 539 10.51 10.32 -12.04
CA GLU A 539 11.86 10.74 -12.40
C GLU A 539 12.42 11.84 -11.49
N ILE A 540 11.58 12.70 -10.88
CA ILE A 540 12.05 13.73 -9.92
C ILE A 540 12.93 13.17 -8.79
N HIS A 541 12.79 11.88 -8.44
CA HIS A 541 13.56 11.23 -7.38
C HIS A 541 15.02 10.98 -7.77
N SER A 542 15.39 11.11 -9.05
CA SER A 542 16.79 11.13 -9.48
C SER A 542 17.48 12.47 -9.17
N PHE A 543 16.70 13.52 -8.90
CA PHE A 543 17.14 14.91 -8.80
C PHE A 543 18.00 15.38 -9.99
N ALA A 544 17.80 14.77 -11.16
CA ALA A 544 18.50 15.11 -12.39
C ALA A 544 17.56 15.83 -13.38
N SER A 545 18.00 16.98 -13.90
CA SER A 545 17.16 17.78 -14.79
C SER A 545 17.01 17.17 -16.18
N GLU A 546 18.09 16.69 -16.79
CA GLU A 546 18.09 16.24 -18.19
C GLU A 546 17.13 15.06 -18.45
N PRO A 547 17.12 13.97 -17.65
CA PRO A 547 16.15 12.89 -17.86
C PRO A 547 14.69 13.35 -17.71
N LEU A 548 14.43 14.23 -16.75
CA LEU A 548 13.11 14.78 -16.50
C LEU A 548 12.64 15.67 -17.67
N GLU A 549 13.51 16.57 -18.15
CA GLU A 549 13.23 17.47 -19.26
C GLU A 549 12.88 16.70 -20.54
N ASN A 550 13.56 15.58 -20.80
CA ASN A 550 13.26 14.72 -21.95
C ASN A 550 11.85 14.09 -21.87
N ILE A 551 11.46 13.61 -20.69
CA ILE A 551 10.12 13.02 -20.48
C ILE A 551 9.03 14.10 -20.63
N LEU A 552 9.27 15.26 -20.03
CA LEU A 552 8.35 16.39 -20.09
C LEU A 552 8.18 16.89 -21.53
N ALA A 553 9.27 17.05 -22.29
CA ALA A 553 9.22 17.49 -23.68
C ALA A 553 8.34 16.57 -24.54
N LEU A 554 8.46 15.25 -24.35
CA LEU A 554 7.58 14.28 -25.01
C LEU A 554 6.11 14.46 -24.60
N GLY A 555 5.84 14.62 -23.30
CA GLY A 555 4.49 14.85 -22.79
C GLY A 555 3.85 16.12 -23.37
N ARG A 556 4.59 17.22 -23.41
CA ARG A 556 4.15 18.51 -23.97
C ARG A 556 3.85 18.39 -25.45
N GLN A 557 4.71 17.70 -26.20
CA GLN A 557 4.48 17.44 -27.62
C GLN A 557 3.16 16.67 -27.84
N ILE A 558 2.92 15.59 -27.09
CA ILE A 558 1.69 14.78 -27.18
C ILE A 558 0.45 15.62 -26.83
N ALA A 559 0.52 16.43 -25.77
CA ALA A 559 -0.58 17.31 -25.38
C ALA A 559 -0.88 18.35 -26.47
N ALA A 560 0.15 18.97 -27.05
CA ALA A 560 0.01 19.92 -28.13
C ALA A 560 -0.57 19.28 -29.40
N GLU A 561 -0.13 18.08 -29.77
CA GLU A 561 -0.66 17.29 -30.90
C GLU A 561 -2.16 16.98 -30.72
N ALA A 562 -2.57 16.56 -29.52
CA ALA A 562 -3.97 16.31 -29.18
C ALA A 562 -4.81 17.61 -29.26
N GLN A 563 -4.31 18.70 -28.66
CA GLN A 563 -4.99 19.99 -28.68
C GLN A 563 -5.17 20.50 -30.12
N GLN A 564 -4.12 20.44 -30.94
CA GLN A 564 -4.17 20.89 -32.34
C GLN A 564 -5.20 20.08 -33.16
N SER A 565 -5.33 18.79 -32.87
CA SER A 565 -6.33 17.91 -33.52
C SER A 565 -7.75 18.35 -33.17
N ALA A 566 -8.01 18.64 -31.88
CA ALA A 566 -9.29 19.14 -31.42
C ALA A 566 -9.62 20.54 -31.97
N GLU A 567 -8.67 21.48 -31.94
CA GLU A 567 -8.86 22.81 -32.52
C GLU A 567 -9.15 22.75 -34.03
N THR A 568 -8.51 21.83 -34.74
CA THR A 568 -8.77 21.62 -36.17
C THR A 568 -10.19 21.13 -36.40
N ALA A 569 -10.69 20.23 -35.57
CA ALA A 569 -12.08 19.79 -35.61
C ALA A 569 -13.05 20.96 -35.35
N ILE A 570 -12.78 21.82 -34.35
CA ILE A 570 -13.58 23.02 -34.08
C ILE A 570 -13.56 23.98 -35.28
N ARG A 571 -12.40 24.23 -35.89
CA ARG A 571 -12.30 25.04 -37.11
C ARG A 571 -13.11 24.45 -38.27
N GLN A 572 -13.07 23.12 -38.45
CA GLN A 572 -13.86 22.44 -39.48
C GLN A 572 -15.36 22.55 -39.22
N TYR A 573 -15.81 22.48 -37.96
CA TYR A 573 -17.21 22.72 -37.60
C TYR A 573 -17.69 24.10 -38.07
N HIS A 574 -16.95 25.15 -37.73
CA HIS A 574 -17.29 26.52 -38.14
C HIS A 574 -17.24 26.69 -39.66
N ALA A 575 -16.21 26.14 -40.31
CA ALA A 575 -16.09 26.18 -41.77
C ALA A 575 -17.26 25.48 -42.47
N ARG A 576 -17.67 24.28 -42.05
CA ARG A 576 -18.83 23.56 -42.62
C ARG A 576 -20.11 24.37 -42.51
N ARG A 577 -20.30 25.08 -41.40
CA ARG A 577 -21.49 25.91 -41.16
C ARG A 577 -21.50 27.17 -42.03
N MET A 578 -20.33 27.81 -42.22
CA MET A 578 -20.18 28.92 -43.17
C MET A 578 -20.40 28.47 -44.62
N TRP A 579 -19.84 27.33 -45.02
CA TRP A 579 -20.05 26.77 -46.37
C TRP A 579 -21.50 26.37 -46.62
N LEU A 580 -22.20 25.81 -45.62
CA LEU A 580 -23.63 25.52 -45.72
C LEU A 580 -24.46 26.80 -45.88
N ALA A 581 -24.14 27.87 -45.14
CA ALA A 581 -24.79 29.16 -45.31
C ALA A 581 -24.51 29.75 -46.71
N GLY A 582 -23.27 29.65 -47.17
CA GLY A 582 -22.85 30.09 -48.51
C GLY A 582 -23.54 29.31 -49.63
N SER A 583 -23.70 27.99 -49.50
CA SER A 583 -24.37 27.16 -50.52
C SER A 583 -25.88 27.38 -50.61
N LEU A 584 -26.51 27.88 -49.54
CA LEU A 584 -27.92 28.28 -49.56
C LEU A 584 -28.17 29.51 -50.46
N VAL A 585 -27.19 30.39 -50.64
CA VAL A 585 -27.34 31.60 -51.49
C VAL A 585 -27.70 31.27 -52.94
N PRO A 586 -26.92 30.46 -53.68
CA PRO A 586 -27.28 30.09 -55.06
C PRO A 586 -28.58 29.27 -55.11
N ILE A 587 -28.86 28.43 -54.11
CA ILE A 587 -30.12 27.66 -54.04
C ILE A 587 -31.31 28.61 -53.96
N VAL A 588 -31.27 29.60 -53.06
CA VAL A 588 -32.32 30.62 -52.92
C VAL A 588 -32.43 31.46 -54.19
N LEU A 589 -31.31 31.78 -54.83
CA LEU A 589 -31.29 32.53 -56.10
C LEU A 589 -31.97 31.73 -57.22
N VAL A 590 -31.66 30.43 -57.36
CA VAL A 590 -32.30 29.53 -58.32
C VAL A 590 -33.80 29.38 -58.03
N ILE A 591 -34.20 29.21 -56.77
CA ILE A 591 -35.61 29.17 -56.37
C ILE A 591 -36.31 30.49 -56.73
N GLY A 592 -35.67 31.63 -56.48
CA GLY A 592 -36.18 32.95 -56.85
C GLY A 592 -36.41 33.09 -58.35
N VAL A 593 -35.43 32.68 -59.17
CA VAL A 593 -35.54 32.67 -60.64
C VAL A 593 -36.65 31.74 -61.11
N LEU A 594 -36.76 30.53 -60.55
CA LEU A 594 -37.85 29.59 -60.84
C LEU A 594 -39.22 30.17 -60.51
N LEU A 595 -39.37 30.83 -59.37
CA LEU A 595 -40.63 31.46 -58.97
C LEU A 595 -41.02 32.62 -59.91
N VAL A 596 -40.05 33.40 -60.40
CA VAL A 596 -40.29 34.42 -61.43
C VAL A 596 -40.70 33.76 -62.74
N TYR A 597 -39.99 32.71 -63.17
CA TYR A 597 -40.30 31.99 -64.40
C TYR A 597 -41.69 31.36 -64.38
N ILE A 598 -42.09 30.70 -63.28
CA ILE A 598 -43.43 30.11 -63.13
C ILE A 598 -44.53 31.18 -63.26
N ARG A 599 -44.30 32.40 -62.76
CA ARG A 599 -45.25 33.51 -62.93
C ARG A 599 -45.39 33.98 -64.38
N THR A 600 -44.40 33.70 -65.23
CA THR A 600 -44.44 34.06 -66.66
C THR A 600 -45.07 32.97 -67.53
N LEU A 601 -45.40 31.80 -66.98
CA LEU A 601 -46.07 30.74 -67.74
C LEU A 601 -47.54 31.12 -67.99
N PRO A 602 -48.05 30.99 -69.23
CA PRO A 602 -49.42 31.32 -69.55
C PRO A 602 -50.38 30.39 -68.79
N VAL A 603 -51.39 30.98 -68.14
CA VAL A 603 -52.45 30.23 -67.45
C VAL A 603 -53.32 29.56 -68.53
N PRO A 604 -53.49 28.23 -68.50
CA PRO A 604 -54.37 27.57 -69.46
C PRO A 604 -55.81 28.10 -69.30
N PRO A 605 -56.56 28.30 -70.41
CA PRO A 605 -57.91 28.81 -70.34
C PRO A 605 -58.80 27.87 -69.51
N PRO A 606 -59.80 28.40 -68.78
CA PRO A 606 -60.72 27.59 -68.01
C PRO A 606 -61.41 26.58 -68.92
N ALA A 607 -61.46 25.31 -68.48
CA ALA A 607 -62.13 24.24 -69.19
C ALA A 607 -63.59 24.65 -69.44
N SER A 608 -63.99 24.73 -70.71
CA SER A 608 -65.39 24.97 -71.11
C SER A 608 -66.27 23.87 -70.53
N GLU A 609 -67.38 24.26 -69.90
CA GLU A 609 -68.38 23.36 -69.34
C GLU A 609 -68.77 22.25 -70.33
N ALA A 610 -68.50 21.01 -69.93
CA ALA A 610 -68.97 19.83 -70.65
C ALA A 610 -70.47 19.65 -70.38
N THR A 611 -71.27 19.69 -71.44
CA THR A 611 -72.71 19.38 -71.41
C THR A 611 -72.92 17.95 -70.89
N PRO A 612 -73.82 17.72 -69.91
CA PRO A 612 -74.08 16.38 -69.39
C PRO A 612 -74.78 15.51 -70.45
N PRO A 613 -74.42 14.21 -70.54
CA PRO A 613 -75.10 13.27 -71.45
C PRO A 613 -76.50 12.91 -70.94
N ASP A 614 -77.46 12.79 -71.87
CA ASP A 614 -78.85 12.42 -71.60
C ASP A 614 -78.99 11.03 -70.93
N PRO A 615 -79.99 10.85 -70.04
CA PRO A 615 -80.21 9.59 -69.35
C PRO A 615 -80.77 8.51 -70.30
N PRO A 616 -80.27 7.26 -70.25
CA PRO A 616 -80.76 6.19 -71.10
C PRO A 616 -82.14 5.67 -70.69
N ALA A 617 -82.96 5.38 -71.70
CA ALA A 617 -84.29 4.77 -71.65
C ALA A 617 -84.26 3.24 -71.50
#